data_AF-A0A3D2ABC9-F1
#
_entry.id   AF-A0A3D2ABC9-F1
#
_cell.length_a   1.000
_cell.length_b   1.000
_cell.length_c   1.000
_cell.angle_alpha   90.00
_cell.angle_beta   90.00
_cell.angle_gamma   90.00
#
_symmetry.space_group_name_H-M   'P 1'
#
loop_
_entity.id
_entity.type
_entity.pdbx_description
1 polymer ?
#
loop_
_entity_poly.entity_id
_entity_poly.type
_entity_poly.pdbx_seq_one_letter_code
_entity_poly.pdbx_strand_id
1 'polypeptide(L)'
;MKIAFSTKNHNEKSFLNLCKFAKAYELDGFEIFDAKREQKEHTDSIFRSNVTADSKRKLFNRDLSLCAISFPKSVDSDDVTANDIAEYVEMAQISGAPRITFFAGNEPDIEAISKKFEKAVKKAEEYDIELLFETAGYLADTKKVLKIINSISSAVIGACWNIRETYFSGKETAEKTIETLGAYIKYVRLGDKKGDTNVLIGEGELPVQDFIDALSSLNYDSHICILWNDEIKDADIVITHFVNFISSTDSKGEKAKRIFYNRDKSGTFPYKRYDVVDKTFSQILDDMVEYYPDQYAFKYTTLDYTRTYAQFKKDVDTVAAALISLGVKPGHHVAIWATNVPQWFLTFWATTKIGAVLVTVNTGYKIHEIEYLLRQSDTHTLVMIENCKDINYGEIISELCPELKKLKPGEHLYSKKLPFLKNVVTVGF
;
A
#
# COMPACT_ATOMS: atom_id res chain seq x y z
N MET A 1 0.00 -6.26 1.62
CA MET A 1 -1.24 -7.04 1.34
C MET A 1 -2.45 -6.32 1.94
N LYS A 2 -3.70 -6.74 1.68
CA LYS A 2 -4.89 -6.13 2.30
C LYS A 2 -5.30 -6.85 3.60
N ILE A 3 -5.83 -6.16 4.60
CA ILE A 3 -6.24 -6.74 5.88
C ILE A 3 -7.77 -6.78 6.00
N ALA A 4 -8.29 -7.91 6.45
CA ALA A 4 -9.72 -8.11 6.69
C ALA A 4 -10.01 -8.91 7.96
N PHE A 5 -11.25 -8.88 8.42
CA PHE A 5 -11.76 -9.74 9.49
C PHE A 5 -13.04 -10.46 9.05
N SER A 6 -13.41 -11.55 9.74
CA SER A 6 -14.66 -12.27 9.49
C SER A 6 -15.71 -11.93 10.55
N THR A 7 -16.96 -11.75 10.11
CA THR A 7 -18.11 -11.55 11.03
C THR A 7 -18.44 -12.78 11.87
N LYS A 8 -17.84 -13.96 11.61
CA LYS A 8 -18.04 -15.18 12.41
C LYS A 8 -17.83 -14.94 13.91
N ASN A 9 -16.86 -14.10 14.26
CA ASN A 9 -16.46 -13.81 15.64
C ASN A 9 -16.73 -12.34 16.03
N HIS A 10 -17.54 -11.63 15.24
CA HIS A 10 -17.84 -10.22 15.46
C HIS A 10 -19.36 -9.98 15.52
N ASN A 11 -19.84 -9.37 16.61
CA ASN A 11 -21.27 -9.25 16.90
C ASN A 11 -21.87 -7.90 16.49
N GLU A 12 -21.43 -7.32 15.37
CA GLU A 12 -21.97 -6.04 14.92
C GLU A 12 -23.40 -6.21 14.42
N LYS A 13 -24.28 -5.29 14.80
CA LYS A 13 -25.74 -5.43 14.56
C LYS A 13 -26.25 -4.78 13.28
N SER A 14 -25.39 -4.14 12.50
CA SER A 14 -25.78 -3.51 11.24
C SER A 14 -24.61 -3.47 10.25
N PHE A 15 -24.92 -3.53 8.96
CA PHE A 15 -23.94 -3.42 7.89
C PHE A 15 -23.20 -2.07 7.94
N LEU A 16 -23.91 -0.99 8.30
CA LEU A 16 -23.29 0.33 8.48
C LEU A 16 -22.26 0.32 9.63
N ASN A 17 -22.55 -0.34 10.75
CA ASN A 17 -21.60 -0.42 11.85
C ASN A 17 -20.40 -1.28 11.49
N LEU A 18 -20.57 -2.39 10.74
CA LEU A 18 -19.44 -3.17 10.21
C LEU A 18 -18.50 -2.28 9.38
N CYS A 19 -19.06 -1.45 8.51
CA CYS A 19 -18.27 -0.49 7.72
C CYS A 19 -17.55 0.55 8.59
N LYS A 20 -18.21 1.06 9.64
CA LYS A 20 -17.59 2.03 10.56
C LYS A 20 -16.47 1.40 11.36
N PHE A 21 -16.70 0.19 11.86
CA PHE A 21 -15.75 -0.60 12.61
C PHE A 21 -14.51 -0.88 11.76
N ALA A 22 -14.69 -1.44 10.55
CA ALA A 22 -13.58 -1.70 9.64
C ALA A 22 -12.74 -0.45 9.38
N LYS A 23 -13.38 0.71 9.19
CA LYS A 23 -12.66 1.97 8.96
C LYS A 23 -11.93 2.49 10.21
N ALA A 24 -12.49 2.29 11.39
CA ALA A 24 -11.88 2.73 12.65
C ALA A 24 -10.56 2.00 12.95
N TYR A 25 -10.43 0.75 12.50
CA TYR A 25 -9.23 -0.09 12.66
C TYR A 25 -8.38 -0.19 11.39
N GLU A 26 -8.56 0.73 10.44
CA GLU A 26 -7.75 0.80 9.20
C GLU A 26 -7.74 -0.51 8.38
N LEU A 27 -8.84 -1.24 8.39
CA LEU A 27 -9.00 -2.46 7.59
C LEU A 27 -9.40 -2.12 6.15
N ASP A 28 -9.05 -3.00 5.21
CA ASP A 28 -9.40 -2.88 3.78
C ASP A 28 -10.77 -3.51 3.45
N GLY A 29 -11.31 -4.30 4.38
CA GLY A 29 -12.55 -5.01 4.15
C GLY A 29 -12.90 -5.99 5.24
N PHE A 30 -13.95 -6.76 4.97
CA PHE A 30 -14.41 -7.82 5.86
C PHE A 30 -15.08 -8.95 5.08
N GLU A 31 -15.07 -10.12 5.67
CA GLU A 31 -15.76 -11.31 5.21
C GLU A 31 -17.07 -11.46 6.00
N ILE A 32 -18.17 -11.76 5.30
CA ILE A 32 -19.44 -12.08 5.98
C ILE A 32 -19.58 -13.59 6.12
N PHE A 33 -19.68 -14.06 7.37
CA PHE A 33 -20.04 -15.43 7.70
C PHE A 33 -21.55 -15.61 7.71
N ASP A 34 -22.04 -16.64 6.99
CA ASP A 34 -23.46 -16.98 6.84
C ASP A 34 -24.29 -15.82 6.27
N ALA A 35 -24.15 -15.60 4.96
CA ALA A 35 -24.89 -14.55 4.25
C ALA A 35 -26.42 -14.68 4.40
N LYS A 36 -26.95 -15.92 4.45
CA LYS A 36 -28.39 -16.15 4.65
C LYS A 36 -28.84 -15.67 6.03
N ARG A 37 -28.08 -15.99 7.08
CA ARG A 37 -28.36 -15.48 8.43
C ARG A 37 -28.24 -13.96 8.50
N GLU A 38 -27.18 -13.39 7.93
CA GLU A 38 -26.97 -11.93 7.92
C GLU A 38 -28.14 -11.21 7.21
N GLN A 39 -28.57 -11.73 6.05
CA GLN A 39 -29.73 -11.19 5.33
C GLN A 39 -31.00 -11.25 6.17
N LYS A 40 -31.22 -12.35 6.90
CA LYS A 40 -32.40 -12.55 7.73
C LYS A 40 -32.42 -11.63 8.96
N GLU A 41 -31.30 -11.50 9.65
CA GLU A 41 -31.19 -10.83 10.95
C GLU A 41 -31.05 -9.31 10.84
N HIS A 42 -30.51 -8.79 9.73
CA HIS A 42 -30.24 -7.36 9.56
C HIS A 42 -31.08 -6.73 8.45
N THR A 43 -31.73 -5.61 8.77
CA THR A 43 -32.57 -4.87 7.83
C THR A 43 -31.77 -4.07 6.81
N ASP A 44 -30.52 -3.70 7.14
CA ASP A 44 -29.59 -2.98 6.27
C ASP A 44 -28.57 -3.89 5.56
N SER A 45 -28.82 -5.21 5.59
CA SER A 45 -28.01 -6.24 4.94
C SER A 45 -27.73 -5.93 3.46
N ILE A 46 -26.47 -6.06 3.05
CA ILE A 46 -26.04 -5.89 1.66
C ILE A 46 -26.69 -6.90 0.70
N PHE A 47 -27.15 -8.06 1.20
CA PHE A 47 -27.80 -9.09 0.39
C PHE A 47 -29.29 -8.81 0.12
N ARG A 48 -29.87 -7.73 0.67
CA ARG A 48 -31.26 -7.34 0.40
C ARG A 48 -31.31 -6.35 -0.77
N SER A 49 -31.96 -6.76 -1.85
CA SER A 49 -32.01 -6.01 -3.12
C SER A 49 -32.48 -4.56 -3.01
N ASN A 50 -33.34 -4.23 -2.04
CA ASN A 50 -33.84 -2.87 -1.80
C ASN A 50 -32.81 -1.92 -1.16
N VAL A 51 -31.72 -2.44 -0.58
CA VAL A 51 -30.67 -1.64 0.08
C VAL A 51 -29.25 -1.89 -0.48
N THR A 52 -29.05 -2.94 -1.28
CA THR A 52 -27.75 -3.32 -1.86
C THR A 52 -27.00 -2.15 -2.50
N ALA A 53 -27.67 -1.31 -3.29
CA ALA A 53 -27.01 -0.17 -3.95
C ALA A 53 -26.45 0.86 -2.95
N ASP A 54 -27.20 1.14 -1.88
CA ASP A 54 -26.75 2.02 -0.81
C ASP A 54 -25.61 1.38 0.01
N SER A 55 -25.70 0.08 0.29
CA SER A 55 -24.65 -0.68 0.97
C SER A 55 -23.35 -0.74 0.18
N LYS A 56 -23.40 -0.96 -1.15
CA LYS A 56 -22.22 -0.87 -2.03
C LYS A 56 -21.61 0.53 -2.03
N ARG A 57 -22.42 1.58 -2.02
CA ARG A 57 -21.94 2.98 -1.90
C ARG A 57 -21.28 3.23 -0.54
N LYS A 58 -21.79 2.65 0.56
CA LYS A 58 -21.18 2.77 1.89
C LYS A 58 -19.77 2.16 1.94
N LEU A 59 -19.56 1.03 1.26
CA LEU A 59 -18.24 0.40 1.08
C LEU A 59 -17.31 1.30 0.26
N PHE A 60 -17.77 1.70 -0.94
CA PHE A 60 -16.99 2.54 -1.86
C PHE A 60 -16.53 3.85 -1.21
N ASN A 61 -17.42 4.57 -0.53
CA ASN A 61 -17.09 5.85 0.12
C ASN A 61 -16.12 5.73 1.31
N ARG A 62 -15.75 4.51 1.73
CA ARG A 62 -14.82 4.24 2.84
C ARG A 62 -13.55 3.53 2.37
N ASP A 63 -13.43 3.28 1.08
CA ASP A 63 -12.39 2.43 0.47
C ASP A 63 -12.38 1.01 1.06
N LEU A 64 -13.56 0.47 1.36
CA LEU A 64 -13.74 -0.88 1.92
C LEU A 64 -14.25 -1.84 0.85
N SER A 65 -13.95 -3.13 1.03
CA SER A 65 -14.51 -4.21 0.20
C SER A 65 -15.16 -5.31 1.04
N LEU A 66 -16.25 -5.88 0.51
CA LEU A 66 -16.74 -7.18 0.96
C LEU A 66 -15.85 -8.24 0.32
N CYS A 67 -14.87 -8.74 1.06
CA CYS A 67 -13.77 -9.49 0.48
C CYS A 67 -14.09 -10.97 0.24
N ALA A 68 -15.04 -11.55 0.97
CA ALA A 68 -15.49 -12.93 0.81
C ALA A 68 -16.84 -13.17 1.53
N ILE A 69 -17.52 -14.24 1.16
CA ILE A 69 -18.62 -14.83 1.92
C ILE A 69 -18.21 -16.21 2.42
N SER A 70 -18.40 -16.46 3.72
CA SER A 70 -18.17 -17.79 4.29
C SER A 70 -19.43 -18.62 4.30
N PHE A 71 -19.39 -19.76 3.60
CA PHE A 71 -20.46 -20.75 3.66
C PHE A 71 -20.44 -21.45 5.03
N PRO A 72 -21.57 -21.53 5.74
CA PRO A 72 -21.58 -21.87 7.17
C PRO A 72 -21.53 -23.37 7.47
N LYS A 73 -21.72 -24.23 6.47
CA LYS A 73 -21.87 -25.68 6.63
C LYS A 73 -20.82 -26.44 5.82
N SER A 74 -20.57 -27.67 6.25
CA SER A 74 -19.73 -28.61 5.51
C SER A 74 -20.38 -28.95 4.17
N VAL A 75 -19.67 -28.80 3.05
CA VAL A 75 -20.25 -28.99 1.70
C VAL A 75 -20.64 -30.45 1.40
N ASP A 76 -19.99 -31.38 2.07
CA ASP A 76 -20.25 -32.82 2.05
C ASP A 76 -21.41 -33.24 2.96
N SER A 77 -21.96 -32.34 3.78
CA SER A 77 -23.12 -32.63 4.62
C SER A 77 -24.37 -32.96 3.80
N ASP A 78 -25.18 -33.91 4.28
CA ASP A 78 -26.42 -34.36 3.62
C ASP A 78 -27.49 -33.27 3.52
N ASP A 79 -27.46 -32.30 4.45
CA ASP A 79 -28.38 -31.16 4.48
C ASP A 79 -27.94 -30.00 3.57
N VAL A 80 -26.80 -30.12 2.88
CA VAL A 80 -26.31 -29.15 1.90
C VAL A 80 -26.55 -29.67 0.49
N THR A 81 -27.40 -28.96 -0.25
CA THR A 81 -27.76 -29.28 -1.63
C THR A 81 -26.99 -28.43 -2.65
N ALA A 82 -26.98 -28.85 -3.91
CA ALA A 82 -26.44 -28.05 -5.03
C ALA A 82 -27.14 -26.69 -5.18
N ASN A 83 -28.41 -26.59 -4.76
CA ASN A 83 -29.16 -25.34 -4.80
C ASN A 83 -28.68 -24.36 -3.72
N ASP A 84 -28.34 -24.85 -2.52
CA ASP A 84 -27.83 -23.99 -1.45
C ASP A 84 -26.52 -23.31 -1.84
N ILE A 85 -25.61 -24.05 -2.48
CA ILE A 85 -24.33 -23.52 -2.97
C ILE A 85 -24.59 -22.50 -4.10
N ALA A 86 -25.46 -22.84 -5.06
CA ALA A 86 -25.80 -21.96 -6.17
C ALA A 86 -26.52 -20.66 -5.73
N GLU A 87 -27.28 -20.70 -4.64
CA GLU A 87 -27.92 -19.52 -4.04
C GLU A 87 -26.86 -18.58 -3.42
N TYR A 88 -25.82 -19.12 -2.78
CA TYR A 88 -24.71 -18.31 -2.29
C TYR A 88 -23.97 -17.58 -3.42
N VAL A 89 -23.86 -18.18 -4.62
CA VAL A 89 -23.33 -17.51 -5.82
C VAL A 89 -24.20 -16.30 -6.21
N GLU A 90 -25.52 -16.42 -6.15
CA GLU A 90 -26.43 -15.29 -6.40
C GLU A 90 -26.28 -14.21 -5.32
N MET A 91 -26.13 -14.58 -4.05
CA MET A 91 -25.90 -13.63 -2.97
C MET A 91 -24.56 -12.90 -3.13
N ALA A 92 -23.51 -13.60 -3.56
CA ALA A 92 -22.22 -13.01 -3.90
C ALA A 92 -22.37 -11.99 -5.04
N GLN A 93 -23.10 -12.34 -6.12
CA GLN A 93 -23.36 -11.42 -7.23
C GLN A 93 -24.14 -10.17 -6.80
N ILE A 94 -25.20 -10.35 -6.02
CA ILE A 94 -26.00 -9.23 -5.47
C ILE A 94 -25.10 -8.31 -4.66
N SER A 95 -24.34 -8.86 -3.72
CA SER A 95 -23.51 -8.07 -2.80
C SER A 95 -22.23 -7.51 -3.44
N GLY A 96 -21.78 -8.08 -4.56
CA GLY A 96 -20.48 -7.78 -5.16
C GLY A 96 -19.30 -8.43 -4.44
N ALA A 97 -19.54 -9.49 -3.67
CA ALA A 97 -18.45 -10.29 -3.11
C ALA A 97 -17.75 -11.06 -4.23
N PRO A 98 -16.41 -10.98 -4.34
CA PRO A 98 -15.70 -11.62 -5.45
C PRO A 98 -15.57 -13.15 -5.28
N ARG A 99 -15.87 -13.67 -4.09
CA ARG A 99 -15.59 -15.07 -3.75
C ARG A 99 -16.43 -15.60 -2.60
N ILE A 100 -16.57 -16.92 -2.58
CA ILE A 100 -17.21 -17.69 -1.51
C ILE A 100 -16.22 -18.74 -1.02
N THR A 101 -16.09 -18.90 0.30
CA THR A 101 -15.22 -19.90 0.92
C THR A 101 -16.05 -21.06 1.47
N PHE A 102 -15.56 -22.28 1.28
CA PHE A 102 -16.20 -23.53 1.67
C PHE A 102 -15.25 -24.39 2.50
N PHE A 103 -15.78 -25.16 3.44
CA PHE A 103 -15.05 -26.21 4.12
C PHE A 103 -15.76 -27.55 3.94
N ALA A 104 -15.02 -28.63 4.16
CA ALA A 104 -15.53 -29.99 4.11
C ALA A 104 -15.24 -30.73 5.42
N GLY A 105 -15.95 -31.83 5.62
CA GLY A 105 -15.90 -32.64 6.82
C GLY A 105 -14.68 -33.56 6.80
N ASN A 106 -14.74 -34.60 7.63
CA ASN A 106 -13.70 -35.62 7.65
C ASN A 106 -13.91 -36.59 6.50
N GLU A 107 -12.90 -36.75 5.65
CA GLU A 107 -12.89 -37.71 4.53
C GLU A 107 -14.09 -37.58 3.58
N PRO A 108 -14.32 -36.40 2.97
CA PRO A 108 -15.45 -36.20 2.07
C PRO A 108 -15.30 -37.00 0.77
N ASP A 109 -16.44 -37.41 0.22
CA ASP A 109 -16.53 -37.95 -1.13
C ASP A 109 -16.34 -36.81 -2.16
N ILE A 110 -15.18 -36.80 -2.81
CA ILE A 110 -14.79 -35.78 -3.80
C ILE A 110 -15.69 -35.81 -5.04
N GLU A 111 -16.17 -36.99 -5.45
CA GLU A 111 -17.06 -37.13 -6.60
C GLU A 111 -18.44 -36.54 -6.28
N ALA A 112 -18.94 -36.84 -5.08
CA ALA A 112 -20.18 -36.24 -4.58
C ALA A 112 -20.08 -34.71 -4.47
N ILE A 113 -18.96 -34.18 -3.95
CA ILE A 113 -18.70 -32.73 -3.92
C ILE A 113 -18.72 -32.16 -5.34
N SER A 114 -18.00 -32.78 -6.27
CA SER A 114 -17.89 -32.28 -7.65
C SER A 114 -19.28 -32.15 -8.31
N LYS A 115 -20.13 -33.17 -8.14
CA LYS A 115 -21.50 -33.17 -8.63
C LYS A 115 -22.37 -32.09 -7.97
N LYS A 116 -22.22 -31.85 -6.66
CA LYS A 116 -22.95 -30.77 -5.96
C LYS A 116 -22.56 -29.38 -6.49
N PHE A 117 -21.31 -29.20 -6.90
CA PHE A 117 -20.79 -27.91 -7.35
C PHE A 117 -21.12 -27.58 -8.83
N GLU A 118 -21.48 -28.56 -9.68
CA GLU A 118 -21.74 -28.34 -11.12
C GLU A 118 -22.66 -27.14 -11.41
N LYS A 119 -23.75 -27.00 -10.65
CA LYS A 119 -24.71 -25.91 -10.82
C LYS A 119 -24.13 -24.56 -10.39
N ALA A 120 -23.38 -24.54 -9.29
CA ALA A 120 -22.76 -23.32 -8.76
C ALA A 120 -21.63 -22.84 -9.66
N VAL A 121 -20.80 -23.76 -10.18
CA VAL A 121 -19.69 -23.46 -11.09
C VAL A 121 -20.18 -22.72 -12.34
N LYS A 122 -21.24 -23.22 -13.00
CA LYS A 122 -21.80 -22.57 -14.20
C LYS A 122 -22.21 -21.12 -13.94
N LYS A 123 -22.83 -20.84 -12.79
CA LYS A 123 -23.21 -19.47 -12.40
C LYS A 123 -22.02 -18.61 -11.99
N ALA A 124 -21.07 -19.22 -11.29
CA ALA A 124 -19.86 -18.57 -10.83
C ALA A 124 -19.00 -18.12 -12.02
N GLU A 125 -18.93 -18.92 -13.09
CA GLU A 125 -18.29 -18.55 -14.37
C GLU A 125 -19.00 -17.38 -15.06
N GLU A 126 -20.34 -17.34 -15.04
CA GLU A 126 -21.13 -16.24 -15.62
C GLU A 126 -20.91 -14.92 -14.87
N TYR A 127 -20.77 -14.99 -13.53
CA TYR A 127 -20.67 -13.81 -12.67
C TYR A 127 -19.24 -13.44 -12.26
N ASP A 128 -18.24 -14.22 -12.69
CA ASP A 128 -16.84 -14.06 -12.28
C ASP A 128 -16.65 -14.11 -10.75
N ILE A 129 -17.19 -15.16 -10.13
CA ILE A 129 -17.15 -15.36 -8.67
C ILE A 129 -16.30 -16.58 -8.34
N GLU A 130 -15.29 -16.42 -7.48
CA GLU A 130 -14.40 -17.52 -7.10
C GLU A 130 -15.06 -18.43 -6.04
N LEU A 131 -14.94 -19.75 -6.19
CA LEU A 131 -15.39 -20.74 -5.24
C LEU A 131 -14.17 -21.42 -4.61
N LEU A 132 -13.91 -21.11 -3.34
CA LEU A 132 -12.64 -21.40 -2.69
C LEU A 132 -12.80 -22.47 -1.61
N PHE A 133 -12.03 -23.55 -1.70
CA PHE A 133 -11.96 -24.55 -0.64
C PHE A 133 -10.92 -24.16 0.40
N GLU A 134 -11.34 -24.13 1.66
CA GLU A 134 -10.49 -23.80 2.79
C GLU A 134 -9.59 -24.98 3.17
N THR A 135 -8.30 -24.69 3.38
CA THR A 135 -7.32 -25.68 3.86
C THR A 135 -7.44 -25.91 5.38
N ALA A 136 -8.60 -26.42 5.84
CA ALA A 136 -8.89 -26.68 7.25
C ALA A 136 -9.35 -28.13 7.49
N GLY A 137 -9.13 -28.64 8.71
CA GLY A 137 -9.53 -29.99 9.08
C GLY A 137 -8.90 -31.05 8.17
N TYR A 138 -9.70 -31.94 7.58
CA TYR A 138 -9.21 -32.94 6.62
C TYR A 138 -8.47 -32.31 5.43
N LEU A 139 -8.89 -31.12 5.00
CA LEU A 139 -8.32 -30.37 3.87
C LEU A 139 -7.09 -29.53 4.25
N ALA A 140 -6.61 -29.60 5.50
CA ALA A 140 -5.36 -28.96 5.90
C ALA A 140 -4.15 -29.47 5.11
N ASP A 141 -4.19 -30.73 4.67
CA ASP A 141 -3.27 -31.29 3.65
C ASP A 141 -3.68 -30.77 2.26
N THR A 142 -2.83 -29.92 1.71
CA THR A 142 -3.10 -29.11 0.52
C THR A 142 -3.26 -29.97 -0.74
N LYS A 143 -2.71 -31.18 -0.76
CA LYS A 143 -2.91 -32.13 -1.87
C LYS A 143 -4.37 -32.58 -1.97
N LYS A 144 -5.11 -32.61 -0.86
CA LYS A 144 -6.53 -32.97 -0.87
C LYS A 144 -7.39 -31.85 -1.45
N VAL A 145 -7.06 -30.60 -1.16
CA VAL A 145 -7.68 -29.45 -1.82
C VAL A 145 -7.37 -29.49 -3.32
N LEU A 146 -6.13 -29.76 -3.71
CA LEU A 146 -5.75 -29.88 -5.12
C LEU A 146 -6.53 -30.99 -5.85
N LYS A 147 -6.83 -32.12 -5.18
CA LYS A 147 -7.69 -33.17 -5.74
C LYS A 147 -9.10 -32.66 -6.05
N ILE A 148 -9.70 -31.86 -5.15
CA ILE A 148 -11.03 -31.26 -5.36
C ILE A 148 -10.99 -30.24 -6.51
N ILE A 149 -9.97 -29.38 -6.55
CA ILE A 149 -9.78 -28.41 -7.63
C ILE A 149 -9.72 -29.12 -8.98
N ASN A 150 -8.90 -30.17 -9.07
CA ASN A 150 -8.73 -30.95 -10.31
C ASN A 150 -9.99 -31.73 -10.69
N SER A 151 -10.77 -32.24 -9.74
CA SER A 151 -11.99 -33.00 -10.05
C SER A 151 -13.11 -32.11 -10.63
N ILE A 152 -13.19 -30.84 -10.21
CA ILE A 152 -14.18 -29.90 -10.73
C ILE A 152 -13.72 -29.25 -12.05
N SER A 153 -12.41 -29.09 -12.26
CA SER A 153 -11.81 -28.63 -13.53
C SER A 153 -12.39 -27.30 -14.07
N SER A 154 -12.52 -26.28 -13.22
CA SER A 154 -12.94 -24.93 -13.62
C SER A 154 -12.02 -23.85 -13.04
N ALA A 155 -11.84 -22.76 -13.79
CA ALA A 155 -10.98 -21.63 -13.44
C ALA A 155 -11.50 -20.83 -12.23
N VAL A 156 -12.81 -20.91 -11.94
CA VAL A 156 -13.40 -20.23 -10.77
C VAL A 156 -13.14 -21.00 -9.47
N ILE A 157 -12.68 -22.25 -9.53
CA ILE A 157 -12.35 -23.03 -8.34
C ILE A 157 -10.93 -22.69 -7.88
N GLY A 158 -10.78 -22.45 -6.58
CA GLY A 158 -9.48 -22.16 -5.98
C GLY A 158 -9.39 -22.56 -4.52
N ALA A 159 -8.40 -22.00 -3.83
CA ALA A 159 -8.11 -22.26 -2.43
C ALA A 159 -8.23 -21.00 -1.57
N CYS A 160 -8.84 -21.18 -0.40
CA CYS A 160 -8.74 -20.28 0.74
C CYS A 160 -7.66 -20.86 1.67
N TRP A 161 -6.47 -20.26 1.69
CA TRP A 161 -5.37 -20.79 2.45
C TRP A 161 -5.49 -20.39 3.92
N ASN A 162 -5.90 -21.34 4.76
CA ASN A 162 -5.83 -21.23 6.20
C ASN A 162 -4.44 -21.66 6.67
N ILE A 163 -3.57 -20.68 6.90
CA ILE A 163 -2.16 -20.90 7.22
C ILE A 163 -2.01 -21.66 8.54
N ARG A 164 -2.81 -21.32 9.56
CA ARG A 164 -2.75 -21.96 10.88
C ARG A 164 -3.03 -23.46 10.76
N GLU A 165 -4.14 -23.82 10.12
CA GLU A 165 -4.51 -25.23 9.96
C GLU A 165 -3.52 -25.99 9.08
N THR A 166 -3.08 -25.42 7.97
CA THR A 166 -2.09 -26.06 7.10
C THR A 166 -0.76 -26.32 7.80
N TYR A 167 -0.27 -25.40 8.62
CA TYR A 167 0.98 -25.59 9.37
C TYR A 167 0.82 -26.61 10.51
N PHE A 168 -0.17 -26.44 11.39
CA PHE A 168 -0.30 -27.27 12.59
C PHE A 168 -0.95 -28.63 12.33
N SER A 169 -2.05 -28.65 11.59
CA SER A 169 -2.83 -29.86 11.29
C SER A 169 -2.29 -30.56 10.04
N GLY A 170 -2.00 -29.79 8.98
CA GLY A 170 -1.44 -30.29 7.72
C GLY A 170 0.04 -30.64 7.78
N LYS A 171 0.78 -30.07 8.75
CA LYS A 171 2.24 -30.21 8.90
C LYS A 171 3.02 -29.77 7.65
N GLU A 172 2.53 -28.73 6.98
CA GLU A 172 3.15 -28.19 5.78
C GLU A 172 3.87 -26.87 6.07
N THR A 173 5.05 -26.70 5.46
CA THR A 173 5.75 -25.41 5.43
C THR A 173 5.12 -24.47 4.39
N ALA A 174 5.53 -23.21 4.42
CA ALA A 174 5.15 -22.23 3.43
C ALA A 174 5.56 -22.66 2.01
N GLU A 175 6.78 -23.18 1.82
CA GLU A 175 7.23 -23.64 0.49
C GLU A 175 6.42 -24.83 0.00
N LYS A 176 6.12 -25.80 0.89
CA LYS A 176 5.34 -26.97 0.52
C LYS A 176 3.94 -26.60 0.05
N THR A 177 3.32 -25.63 0.73
CA THR A 177 2.00 -25.13 0.35
C THR A 177 2.06 -24.40 -0.99
N ILE A 178 3.05 -23.53 -1.20
CA ILE A 178 3.26 -22.82 -2.47
C ILE A 178 3.43 -23.80 -3.63
N GLU A 179 4.27 -24.82 -3.45
CA GLU A 179 4.51 -25.84 -4.48
C GLU A 179 3.21 -26.55 -4.89
N THR A 180 2.30 -26.75 -3.95
CA THR A 180 1.07 -27.52 -4.17
C THR A 180 -0.10 -26.66 -4.64
N LEU A 181 -0.33 -25.51 -4.00
CA LEU A 181 -1.51 -24.66 -4.22
C LEU A 181 -1.21 -23.24 -4.68
N GLY A 182 0.06 -22.84 -4.85
CA GLY A 182 0.45 -21.45 -5.11
C GLY A 182 -0.37 -20.73 -6.18
N ALA A 183 -0.63 -21.39 -7.32
CA ALA A 183 -1.42 -20.84 -8.42
C ALA A 183 -2.93 -20.72 -8.14
N TYR A 184 -3.43 -21.44 -7.14
CA TYR A 184 -4.85 -21.54 -6.79
C TYR A 184 -5.22 -20.74 -5.55
N ILE A 185 -4.26 -20.18 -4.81
CA ILE A 185 -4.52 -19.35 -3.63
C ILE A 185 -5.12 -18.01 -4.07
N LYS A 186 -6.37 -17.75 -3.65
CA LYS A 186 -7.09 -16.51 -3.97
C LYS A 186 -7.49 -15.70 -2.73
N TYR A 187 -7.46 -16.35 -1.58
CA TYR A 187 -7.81 -15.78 -0.28
C TYR A 187 -6.99 -16.45 0.82
N VAL A 188 -6.66 -15.70 1.87
CA VAL A 188 -5.78 -16.18 2.94
C VAL A 188 -6.43 -15.90 4.30
N ARG A 189 -6.29 -16.86 5.21
CA ARG A 189 -6.63 -16.74 6.61
C ARG A 189 -5.40 -17.00 7.47
N LEU A 190 -5.18 -16.14 8.45
CA LEU A 190 -4.00 -16.17 9.28
C LEU A 190 -4.34 -16.05 10.76
N GLY A 191 -3.75 -16.92 11.56
CA GLY A 191 -3.77 -16.88 13.01
C GLY A 191 -2.67 -17.79 13.53
N ASP A 192 -2.54 -17.88 14.84
CA ASP A 192 -1.44 -18.59 15.48
C ASP A 192 -1.95 -19.57 16.53
N LYS A 193 -1.08 -20.50 16.93
CA LYS A 193 -1.38 -21.54 17.90
C LYS A 193 -0.14 -21.80 18.75
N LYS A 194 -0.37 -22.07 20.04
CA LYS A 194 0.65 -22.53 20.97
C LYS A 194 0.16 -23.81 21.63
N GLY A 195 0.81 -24.93 21.35
CA GLY A 195 0.26 -26.25 21.67
C GLY A 195 -1.14 -26.44 21.08
N ASP A 196 -2.16 -26.58 21.93
CA ASP A 196 -3.56 -26.77 21.53
C ASP A 196 -4.45 -25.53 21.58
N THR A 197 -3.89 -24.40 21.99
CA THR A 197 -4.64 -23.15 22.16
C THR A 197 -4.39 -22.21 20.99
N ASN A 198 -5.46 -21.66 20.41
CA ASN A 198 -5.32 -20.58 19.43
C ASN A 198 -4.95 -19.30 20.18
N VAL A 199 -3.86 -18.65 19.78
CA VAL A 199 -3.30 -17.47 20.47
C VAL A 199 -3.27 -16.28 19.51
N LEU A 200 -2.94 -15.10 20.02
CA LEU A 200 -2.71 -13.92 19.18
C LEU A 200 -1.57 -14.18 18.19
N ILE A 201 -1.66 -13.56 17.01
CA ILE A 201 -0.61 -13.68 16.00
C ILE A 201 0.75 -13.24 16.54
N GLY A 202 1.78 -14.08 16.39
CA GLY A 202 3.13 -13.80 16.89
C GLY A 202 3.40 -14.20 18.33
N GLU A 203 2.39 -14.66 19.07
CA GLU A 203 2.57 -15.22 20.43
C GLU A 203 2.67 -16.75 20.43
N GLY A 204 2.44 -17.38 19.28
CA GLY A 204 2.45 -18.83 19.13
C GLY A 204 3.72 -19.37 18.47
N GLU A 205 3.57 -20.52 17.82
CA GLU A 205 4.65 -21.31 17.25
C GLU A 205 4.69 -21.26 15.72
N LEU A 206 3.77 -20.51 15.09
CA LEU A 206 3.74 -20.35 13.64
C LEU A 206 4.92 -19.45 13.21
N PRO A 207 5.76 -19.86 12.24
CA PRO A 207 6.81 -19.01 11.68
C PRO A 207 6.19 -17.99 10.71
N VAL A 208 5.49 -16.99 11.23
CA VAL A 208 4.64 -16.08 10.44
C VAL A 208 5.40 -15.41 9.29
N GLN A 209 6.67 -15.01 9.51
CA GLN A 209 7.48 -14.36 8.48
C GLN A 209 7.65 -15.22 7.23
N ASP A 210 7.91 -16.53 7.38
CA ASP A 210 8.11 -17.45 6.26
C ASP A 210 6.86 -17.50 5.36
N PHE A 211 5.67 -17.46 5.96
CA PHE A 211 4.39 -17.45 5.24
C PHE A 211 4.10 -16.09 4.58
N ILE A 212 4.49 -14.99 5.20
CA ILE A 212 4.37 -13.64 4.63
C ILE A 212 5.32 -13.47 3.43
N ASP A 213 6.54 -13.95 3.54
CA ASP A 213 7.54 -13.92 2.45
C ASP A 213 7.12 -14.81 1.28
N ALA A 214 6.52 -15.97 1.59
CA ALA A 214 5.87 -16.85 0.64
C ALA A 214 4.75 -16.14 -0.15
N LEU A 215 3.81 -15.47 0.53
CA LEU A 215 2.75 -14.69 -0.12
C LEU A 215 3.31 -13.56 -0.98
N SER A 216 4.38 -12.91 -0.50
CA SER A 216 5.06 -11.84 -1.24
C SER A 216 5.70 -12.38 -2.52
N SER A 217 6.29 -13.57 -2.47
CA SER A 217 6.87 -14.27 -3.63
C SER A 217 5.83 -14.65 -4.69
N LEU A 218 4.58 -14.90 -4.28
CA LEU A 218 3.44 -15.12 -5.18
C LEU A 218 2.88 -13.81 -5.79
N ASN A 219 3.40 -12.65 -5.41
CA ASN A 219 2.79 -11.35 -5.68
C ASN A 219 1.32 -11.25 -5.22
N TYR A 220 0.99 -11.91 -4.10
CA TYR A 220 -0.36 -11.92 -3.57
C TYR A 220 -0.82 -10.50 -3.21
N ASP A 221 -1.93 -10.05 -3.80
CA ASP A 221 -2.46 -8.68 -3.66
C ASP A 221 -3.90 -8.60 -3.14
N SER A 222 -4.45 -9.74 -2.70
CA SER A 222 -5.76 -9.85 -2.08
C SER A 222 -5.67 -9.70 -0.54
N HIS A 223 -6.64 -10.24 0.19
CA HIS A 223 -6.83 -10.02 1.61
C HIS A 223 -6.26 -11.14 2.47
N ILE A 224 -5.71 -10.78 3.62
CA ILE A 224 -5.43 -11.69 4.74
C ILE A 224 -6.52 -11.45 5.78
N CYS A 225 -7.29 -12.49 6.06
CA CYS A 225 -8.38 -12.47 7.02
C CYS A 225 -7.95 -13.07 8.35
N ILE A 226 -8.29 -12.39 9.44
CA ILE A 226 -7.89 -12.79 10.79
C ILE A 226 -8.62 -14.05 11.23
N LEU A 227 -7.86 -15.05 11.71
CA LEU A 227 -8.40 -16.16 12.49
C LEU A 227 -8.36 -15.80 13.98
N TRP A 228 -9.52 -15.96 14.63
CA TRP A 228 -9.65 -15.63 16.04
C TRP A 228 -8.87 -16.59 16.94
N ASN A 229 -8.53 -16.09 18.13
CA ASN A 229 -7.83 -16.81 19.18
C ASN A 229 -8.80 -17.23 20.32
N ASP A 230 -8.31 -18.02 21.25
CA ASP A 230 -9.08 -18.56 22.37
C ASP A 230 -9.00 -17.72 23.64
N GLU A 231 -7.95 -16.92 23.78
CA GLU A 231 -7.59 -16.20 25.01
C GLU A 231 -8.30 -14.85 25.15
N ILE A 232 -8.35 -14.08 24.07
CA ILE A 232 -8.91 -12.73 23.99
C ILE A 232 -10.07 -12.73 22.99
N LYS A 233 -11.26 -12.45 23.52
CA LYS A 233 -12.50 -12.38 22.73
C LYS A 233 -12.92 -10.96 22.36
N ASP A 234 -12.27 -9.95 22.93
CA ASP A 234 -12.52 -8.55 22.60
C ASP A 234 -12.00 -8.23 21.19
N ALA A 235 -12.90 -7.77 20.32
CA ALA A 235 -12.56 -7.52 18.91
C ALA A 235 -11.58 -6.38 18.71
N ASP A 236 -11.66 -5.34 19.55
CA ASP A 236 -10.81 -4.16 19.42
C ASP A 236 -9.35 -4.54 19.70
N ILE A 237 -9.12 -5.37 20.72
CA ILE A 237 -7.79 -5.85 21.09
C ILE A 237 -7.23 -6.77 19.99
N VAL A 238 -8.00 -7.78 19.57
CA VAL A 238 -7.53 -8.77 18.60
C VAL A 238 -7.19 -8.13 17.27
N ILE A 239 -8.05 -7.24 16.78
CA ILE A 239 -7.88 -6.60 15.48
C ILE A 239 -6.75 -5.57 15.52
N THR A 240 -6.67 -4.75 16.57
CA THR A 240 -5.55 -3.79 16.72
C THR A 240 -4.21 -4.51 16.77
N HIS A 241 -4.11 -5.60 17.54
CA HIS A 241 -2.90 -6.41 17.61
C HIS A 241 -2.53 -6.96 16.23
N PHE A 242 -3.50 -7.56 15.53
CA PHE A 242 -3.25 -8.15 14.22
C PHE A 242 -2.79 -7.12 13.18
N VAL A 243 -3.47 -5.98 13.07
CA VAL A 243 -3.12 -4.91 12.12
C VAL A 243 -1.69 -4.42 12.36
N ASN A 244 -1.33 -4.14 13.62
CA ASN A 244 0.02 -3.73 13.98
C ASN A 244 1.06 -4.81 13.68
N PHE A 245 0.76 -6.07 14.00
CA PHE A 245 1.68 -7.18 13.77
C PHE A 245 1.96 -7.37 12.27
N ILE A 246 0.92 -7.47 11.44
CA ILE A 246 1.07 -7.65 10.00
C ILE A 246 1.76 -6.46 9.36
N SER A 247 1.43 -5.24 9.76
CA SER A 247 2.09 -4.02 9.24
C SER A 247 3.59 -4.01 9.58
N SER A 248 3.98 -4.49 10.77
CA SER A 248 5.38 -4.63 11.16
C SER A 248 6.11 -5.78 10.42
N THR A 249 5.39 -6.83 10.04
CA THR A 249 5.95 -8.00 9.35
C THR A 249 6.12 -7.74 7.85
N ASP A 250 5.16 -7.02 7.25
CA ASP A 250 5.25 -6.49 5.87
C ASP A 250 6.39 -5.44 5.77
N SER A 251 6.77 -4.80 6.88
CA SER A 251 7.84 -3.78 6.90
C SER A 251 9.29 -4.31 6.83
N LYS A 252 9.49 -5.63 6.76
CA LYS A 252 10.82 -6.26 6.56
C LYS A 252 11.00 -6.97 5.22
N GLY A 253 9.94 -7.10 4.43
CA GLY A 253 10.05 -7.42 3.02
C GLY A 253 10.44 -6.16 2.27
N GLU A 254 11.66 -6.10 1.74
CA GLU A 254 11.93 -5.30 0.55
C GLU A 254 10.72 -5.46 -0.38
N LYS A 255 9.99 -4.38 -0.67
CA LYS A 255 8.95 -4.41 -1.71
C LYS A 255 9.59 -5.12 -2.90
N ALA A 256 9.12 -6.31 -3.25
CA ALA A 256 9.58 -7.00 -4.44
C ALA A 256 9.59 -5.97 -5.56
N LYS A 257 10.80 -5.58 -6.00
CA LYS A 257 11.03 -4.39 -6.81
C LYS A 257 10.20 -4.54 -8.09
N ARG A 258 9.02 -3.92 -8.13
CA ARG A 258 8.11 -4.03 -9.27
C ARG A 258 8.71 -3.18 -10.38
N ILE A 259 9.46 -3.85 -11.25
CA ILE A 259 10.12 -3.24 -12.39
C ILE A 259 9.24 -3.42 -13.63
N PHE A 260 8.88 -2.30 -14.23
CA PHE A 260 8.20 -2.22 -15.51
C PHE A 260 9.23 -2.09 -16.63
N TYR A 261 8.90 -2.64 -17.79
CA TYR A 261 9.75 -2.57 -18.97
C TYR A 261 9.14 -1.61 -19.99
N ASN A 262 9.99 -0.91 -20.74
CA ASN A 262 9.55 -0.29 -21.98
C ASN A 262 9.20 -1.34 -23.04
N ARG A 263 8.57 -0.91 -24.14
CA ARG A 263 7.98 -1.78 -25.17
C ARG A 263 8.99 -2.76 -25.81
N ASP A 264 10.22 -2.34 -25.98
CA ASP A 264 11.34 -3.12 -26.54
C ASP A 264 12.21 -3.80 -25.47
N LYS A 265 11.84 -3.67 -24.17
CA LYS A 265 12.53 -4.24 -23.01
C LYS A 265 13.99 -3.80 -22.85
N SER A 266 14.38 -2.66 -23.43
CA SER A 266 15.73 -2.08 -23.30
C SER A 266 15.92 -1.27 -22.01
N GLY A 267 14.85 -0.94 -21.29
CA GLY A 267 14.89 -0.13 -20.07
C GLY A 267 13.87 -0.57 -19.03
N THR A 268 14.24 -0.34 -17.78
CA THR A 268 13.49 -0.70 -16.57
C THR A 268 13.01 0.55 -15.83
N PHE A 269 11.82 0.50 -15.25
CA PHE A 269 11.17 1.63 -14.58
C PHE A 269 10.47 1.18 -13.28
N PRO A 270 10.51 1.94 -12.18
CA PRO A 270 9.81 1.58 -10.95
C PRO A 270 8.29 1.82 -11.03
N TYR A 271 7.85 2.55 -12.05
CA TYR A 271 6.47 2.98 -12.25
C TYR A 271 5.99 2.68 -13.67
N LYS A 272 4.69 2.39 -13.82
CA LYS A 272 4.10 2.27 -15.15
C LYS A 272 4.08 3.64 -15.83
N ARG A 273 4.30 3.61 -17.13
CA ARG A 273 4.20 4.80 -17.97
C ARG A 273 2.76 5.32 -17.90
N TYR A 274 2.60 6.58 -17.50
CA TYR A 274 1.32 7.32 -17.37
C TYR A 274 0.52 7.13 -16.08
N ASP A 275 0.99 6.32 -15.13
CA ASP A 275 0.34 6.24 -13.82
C ASP A 275 0.68 7.49 -12.99
N VAL A 276 -0.34 8.02 -12.29
CA VAL A 276 -0.12 9.05 -11.27
C VAL A 276 0.30 8.35 -9.99
N VAL A 277 1.49 8.70 -9.49
CA VAL A 277 2.02 8.17 -8.24
C VAL A 277 1.74 9.17 -7.11
N ASP A 278 1.13 8.69 -6.03
CA ASP A 278 0.91 9.49 -4.83
C ASP A 278 2.18 9.51 -3.97
N LYS A 279 3.18 10.25 -4.47
CA LYS A 279 4.48 10.41 -3.82
C LYS A 279 4.99 11.83 -3.96
N THR A 280 5.63 12.30 -2.90
CA THR A 280 6.42 13.54 -2.95
C THR A 280 7.65 13.35 -3.82
N PHE A 281 8.24 14.46 -4.28
CA PHE A 281 9.52 14.40 -4.98
C PHE A 281 10.55 13.62 -4.16
N SER A 282 10.79 13.96 -2.89
CA SER A 282 11.79 13.26 -2.06
C SER A 282 11.59 11.74 -2.05
N GLN A 283 10.34 11.27 -1.88
CA GLN A 283 10.05 9.83 -1.92
C GLN A 283 10.42 9.23 -3.27
N ILE A 284 10.12 9.90 -4.40
CA ILE A 284 10.54 9.44 -5.73
C ILE A 284 12.06 9.29 -5.82
N LEU A 285 12.84 10.22 -5.25
CA LEU A 285 14.30 10.08 -5.23
C LEU A 285 14.74 8.90 -4.36
N ASP A 286 14.11 8.71 -3.19
CA ASP A 286 14.39 7.56 -2.33
C ASP A 286 14.13 6.24 -3.07
N ASP A 287 13.04 6.14 -3.83
CA ASP A 287 12.77 4.99 -4.68
C ASP A 287 13.82 4.83 -5.78
N MET A 288 14.20 5.91 -6.49
CA MET A 288 15.23 5.80 -7.53
C MET A 288 16.57 5.32 -6.97
N VAL A 289 16.92 5.68 -5.74
CA VAL A 289 18.11 5.15 -5.04
C VAL A 289 17.95 3.68 -4.70
N GLU A 290 16.75 3.25 -4.27
CA GLU A 290 16.47 1.85 -3.95
C GLU A 290 16.52 0.95 -5.20
N TYR A 291 15.97 1.42 -6.32
CA TYR A 291 15.91 0.66 -7.57
C TYR A 291 17.21 0.73 -8.38
N TYR A 292 17.86 1.90 -8.45
CA TYR A 292 19.00 2.17 -9.33
C TYR A 292 20.13 2.97 -8.65
N PRO A 293 20.71 2.47 -7.54
CA PRO A 293 21.65 3.25 -6.73
C PRO A 293 22.90 3.71 -7.52
N ASP A 294 23.39 2.86 -8.42
CA ASP A 294 24.63 3.08 -9.19
C ASP A 294 24.39 3.70 -10.57
N GLN A 295 23.13 3.88 -10.99
CA GLN A 295 22.82 4.54 -12.25
C GLN A 295 23.02 6.05 -12.13
N TYR A 296 23.53 6.68 -13.19
CA TYR A 296 23.69 8.13 -13.24
C TYR A 296 22.33 8.84 -13.13
N ALA A 297 22.20 9.67 -12.11
CA ALA A 297 21.10 10.62 -11.98
C ALA A 297 21.37 11.88 -12.80
N PHE A 298 22.61 12.38 -12.72
CA PHE A 298 23.06 13.55 -13.46
C PHE A 298 24.47 13.33 -14.01
N LYS A 299 24.68 13.74 -15.26
CA LYS A 299 26.00 13.80 -15.90
C LYS A 299 26.09 15.10 -16.70
N TYR A 300 26.82 16.07 -16.15
CA TYR A 300 27.13 17.30 -16.86
C TYR A 300 28.31 17.10 -17.80
N THR A 301 28.19 17.65 -19.01
CA THR A 301 29.29 17.63 -20.00
C THR A 301 30.19 18.86 -19.91
N THR A 302 29.68 19.96 -19.34
CA THR A 302 30.36 21.25 -19.24
C THR A 302 30.86 21.58 -17.84
N LEU A 303 30.51 20.77 -16.84
CA LEU A 303 30.86 20.94 -15.42
C LEU A 303 31.33 19.61 -14.86
N ASP A 304 32.24 19.64 -13.88
CA ASP A 304 32.70 18.45 -13.17
C ASP A 304 31.67 17.98 -12.13
N TYR A 305 30.51 17.56 -12.64
CA TYR A 305 29.41 17.07 -11.82
C TYR A 305 28.76 15.86 -12.48
N THR A 306 29.23 14.68 -12.07
CA THR A 306 28.60 13.39 -12.36
C THR A 306 28.23 12.73 -11.05
N ARG A 307 26.97 12.31 -10.93
CA ARG A 307 26.44 11.65 -9.72
C ARG A 307 25.56 10.47 -10.08
N THR A 308 25.77 9.36 -9.40
CA THR A 308 24.76 8.29 -9.34
C THR A 308 23.57 8.72 -8.49
N TYR A 309 22.43 8.02 -8.55
CA TYR A 309 21.28 8.32 -7.69
C TYR A 309 21.67 8.32 -6.20
N ALA A 310 22.42 7.33 -5.73
CA ALA A 310 22.84 7.26 -4.33
C ALA A 310 23.71 8.46 -3.91
N GLN A 311 24.65 8.86 -4.77
CA GLN A 311 25.51 10.02 -4.50
C GLN A 311 24.71 11.33 -4.56
N PHE A 312 23.82 11.47 -5.54
CA PHE A 312 22.97 12.64 -5.66
C PHE A 312 22.08 12.82 -4.43
N LYS A 313 21.46 11.75 -3.92
CA LYS A 313 20.68 11.80 -2.68
C LYS A 313 21.52 12.29 -1.49
N LYS A 314 22.76 11.84 -1.38
CA LYS A 314 23.67 12.30 -0.32
C LYS A 314 23.95 13.81 -0.42
N ASP A 315 24.15 14.31 -1.64
CA ASP A 315 24.35 15.75 -1.88
C ASP A 315 23.08 16.55 -1.53
N VAL A 316 21.89 16.04 -1.92
CA VAL A 316 20.58 16.61 -1.55
C VAL A 316 20.40 16.67 -0.04
N ASP A 317 20.70 15.59 0.67
CA ASP A 317 20.58 15.51 2.14
C ASP A 317 21.53 16.52 2.81
N THR A 318 22.72 16.73 2.25
CA THR A 318 23.69 17.73 2.73
C THR A 318 23.15 19.16 2.56
N VAL A 319 22.59 19.47 1.39
CA VAL A 319 22.00 20.80 1.13
C VAL A 319 20.74 21.02 1.98
N ALA A 320 19.92 19.99 2.18
CA ALA A 320 18.76 20.04 3.06
C ALA A 320 19.17 20.37 4.50
N ALA A 321 20.19 19.70 5.03
CA ALA A 321 20.75 20.01 6.35
C ALA A 321 21.29 21.45 6.42
N ALA A 322 21.96 21.93 5.36
CA ALA A 322 22.42 23.31 5.30
C ALA A 322 21.27 24.32 5.33
N LEU A 323 20.20 24.11 4.55
CA LEU A 323 19.01 24.97 4.57
C LEU A 323 18.33 25.00 5.96
N ILE A 324 18.22 23.85 6.63
CA ILE A 324 17.71 23.77 8.00
C ILE A 324 18.61 24.57 8.95
N SER A 325 19.93 24.47 8.81
CA SER A 325 20.88 25.24 9.64
C SER A 325 20.77 26.75 9.44
N LEU A 326 20.36 27.19 8.24
CA LEU A 326 20.06 28.59 7.91
C LEU A 326 18.67 29.04 8.42
N GLY A 327 17.93 28.18 9.12
CA GLY A 327 16.64 28.48 9.74
C GLY A 327 15.43 28.25 8.82
N VAL A 328 15.60 27.59 7.67
CA VAL A 328 14.49 27.23 6.78
C VAL A 328 13.60 26.18 7.47
N LYS A 329 12.28 26.38 7.43
CA LYS A 329 11.27 25.51 8.02
C LYS A 329 10.24 25.08 6.97
N PRO A 330 9.44 24.03 7.25
CA PRO A 330 8.30 23.70 6.40
C PRO A 330 7.41 24.92 6.13
N GLY A 331 7.02 25.11 4.87
CA GLY A 331 6.24 26.27 4.41
C GLY A 331 7.03 27.56 4.14
N HIS A 332 8.31 27.65 4.53
CA HIS A 332 9.15 28.79 4.13
C HIS A 332 9.46 28.75 2.62
N HIS A 333 9.61 29.92 2.02
CA HIS A 333 9.94 30.05 0.60
C HIS A 333 11.46 30.15 0.38
N VAL A 334 12.00 29.27 -0.46
CA VAL A 334 13.41 29.29 -0.90
C VAL A 334 13.45 29.65 -2.38
N ALA A 335 14.04 30.79 -2.71
CA ALA A 335 14.19 31.23 -4.08
C ALA A 335 15.49 30.71 -4.69
N ILE A 336 15.44 30.26 -5.95
CA ILE A 336 16.62 29.86 -6.74
C ILE A 336 16.74 30.73 -7.98
N TRP A 337 17.83 31.50 -8.06
CA TRP A 337 18.18 32.36 -9.19
C TRP A 337 19.47 31.89 -9.84
N ALA A 338 19.34 30.85 -10.65
CA ALA A 338 20.46 30.19 -11.31
C ALA A 338 20.06 29.63 -12.67
N THR A 339 21.05 29.41 -13.53
CA THR A 339 20.91 28.65 -14.78
C THR A 339 20.83 27.14 -14.48
N ASN A 340 20.94 26.29 -15.50
CA ASN A 340 20.86 24.83 -15.37
C ASN A 340 22.09 24.20 -14.71
N VAL A 341 22.62 24.77 -13.61
CA VAL A 341 23.78 24.27 -12.86
C VAL A 341 23.35 23.24 -11.81
N PRO A 342 24.25 22.37 -11.32
CA PRO A 342 23.91 21.34 -10.33
C PRO A 342 23.20 21.87 -9.09
N GLN A 343 23.59 23.05 -8.61
CA GLN A 343 23.05 23.68 -7.42
C GLN A 343 21.57 24.07 -7.57
N TRP A 344 21.09 24.28 -8.80
CA TRP A 344 19.67 24.49 -9.06
C TRP A 344 18.87 23.24 -8.68
N PHE A 345 19.32 22.07 -9.15
CA PHE A 345 18.67 20.79 -8.84
C PHE A 345 18.81 20.44 -7.37
N LEU A 346 20.00 20.61 -6.78
CA LEU A 346 20.20 20.36 -5.35
C LEU A 346 19.28 21.23 -4.49
N THR A 347 19.13 22.52 -4.82
CA THR A 347 18.23 23.43 -4.11
C THR A 347 16.77 23.00 -4.26
N PHE A 348 16.32 22.62 -5.46
CA PHE A 348 14.97 22.11 -5.70
C PHE A 348 14.67 20.89 -4.83
N TRP A 349 15.54 19.89 -4.86
CA TRP A 349 15.34 18.61 -4.18
C TRP A 349 15.45 18.77 -2.66
N ALA A 350 16.40 19.57 -2.18
CA ALA A 350 16.54 19.85 -0.76
C ALA A 350 15.35 20.64 -0.20
N THR A 351 14.90 21.67 -0.92
CA THR A 351 13.76 22.52 -0.50
C THR A 351 12.48 21.70 -0.39
N THR A 352 12.17 20.90 -1.42
CA THR A 352 10.96 20.05 -1.41
C THR A 352 11.05 18.96 -0.34
N LYS A 353 12.25 18.39 -0.10
CA LYS A 353 12.48 17.39 0.95
C LYS A 353 12.20 17.87 2.36
N ILE A 354 12.57 19.11 2.69
CA ILE A 354 12.33 19.69 4.02
C ILE A 354 10.92 20.28 4.19
N GLY A 355 10.04 20.13 3.19
CA GLY A 355 8.68 20.68 3.20
C GLY A 355 8.63 22.19 2.98
N ALA A 356 9.70 22.81 2.51
CA ALA A 356 9.73 24.21 2.11
C ALA A 356 9.21 24.36 0.66
N VAL A 357 8.87 25.59 0.29
CA VAL A 357 8.32 25.93 -1.04
C VAL A 357 9.42 26.49 -1.91
N LEU A 358 9.67 25.87 -3.06
CA LEU A 358 10.63 26.40 -4.03
C LEU A 358 10.02 27.53 -4.85
N VAL A 359 10.71 28.65 -4.92
CA VAL A 359 10.40 29.78 -5.81
C VAL A 359 11.45 29.83 -6.91
N THR A 360 11.02 29.70 -8.17
CA THR A 360 11.95 29.77 -9.30
C THR A 360 12.06 31.19 -9.82
N VAL A 361 13.28 31.65 -10.07
CA VAL A 361 13.55 33.00 -10.58
C VAL A 361 14.04 32.92 -12.01
N ASN A 362 13.42 33.68 -12.90
CA ASN A 362 13.88 33.78 -14.29
C ASN A 362 15.25 34.48 -14.35
N THR A 363 16.20 33.87 -15.04
CA THR A 363 17.58 34.37 -15.16
C THR A 363 17.70 35.72 -15.87
N GLY A 364 16.66 36.16 -16.60
CA GLY A 364 16.61 37.47 -17.26
C GLY A 364 16.03 38.61 -16.44
N TYR A 365 15.58 38.34 -15.20
CA TYR A 365 15.01 39.39 -14.34
C TYR A 365 16.05 40.46 -14.00
N LYS A 366 15.59 41.71 -14.00
CA LYS A 366 16.29 42.90 -13.53
C LYS A 366 15.78 43.27 -12.14
N ILE A 367 16.41 44.28 -11.56
CA ILE A 367 16.21 44.69 -10.15
C ILE A 367 14.74 44.79 -9.72
N HIS A 368 13.87 45.40 -10.53
CA HIS A 368 12.46 45.57 -10.17
C HIS A 368 11.67 44.27 -10.17
N GLU A 369 11.95 43.37 -11.11
CA GLU A 369 11.23 42.09 -11.24
C GLU A 369 11.64 41.13 -10.11
N ILE A 370 12.92 41.10 -9.76
CA ILE A 370 13.41 40.29 -8.64
C ILE A 370 12.94 40.84 -7.28
N GLU A 371 12.95 42.16 -7.07
CA GLU A 371 12.40 42.77 -5.85
C GLU A 371 10.93 42.39 -5.67
N TYR A 372 10.14 42.52 -6.73
CA TYR A 372 8.72 42.15 -6.69
C TYR A 372 8.53 40.66 -6.36
N LEU A 373 9.27 39.76 -7.01
CA LEU A 373 9.16 38.31 -6.78
C LEU A 373 9.54 37.95 -5.34
N LEU A 374 10.69 38.44 -4.85
CA LEU A 374 11.16 38.11 -3.49
C LEU A 374 10.20 38.61 -2.42
N ARG A 375 9.62 39.80 -2.63
CA ARG A 375 8.63 40.37 -1.73
C ARG A 375 7.30 39.62 -1.79
N GLN A 376 6.78 39.34 -2.99
CA GLN A 376 5.48 38.70 -3.17
C GLN A 376 5.46 37.25 -2.67
N SER A 377 6.60 36.58 -2.73
CA SER A 377 6.75 35.19 -2.27
C SER A 377 7.16 35.08 -0.81
N ASP A 378 7.31 36.18 -0.06
CA ASP A 378 7.86 36.15 1.29
C ASP A 378 9.13 35.29 1.39
N THR A 379 10.04 35.45 0.43
CA THR A 379 11.23 34.59 0.32
C THR A 379 12.05 34.66 1.60
N HIS A 380 12.28 33.50 2.22
CA HIS A 380 13.12 33.36 3.41
C HIS A 380 14.61 33.28 3.06
N THR A 381 14.94 32.56 2.00
CA THR A 381 16.34 32.30 1.60
C THR A 381 16.47 32.34 0.08
N LEU A 382 17.43 33.11 -0.41
CA LEU A 382 17.79 33.20 -1.82
C LEU A 382 19.08 32.43 -2.07
N VAL A 383 19.04 31.47 -3.00
CA VAL A 383 20.22 30.82 -3.57
C VAL A 383 20.42 31.35 -4.98
N MET A 384 21.62 31.79 -5.33
CA MET A 384 21.89 32.37 -6.65
C MET A 384 23.31 32.08 -7.14
N ILE A 385 23.50 32.10 -8.47
CA ILE A 385 24.85 32.21 -9.04
C ILE A 385 25.30 33.67 -9.05
N GLU A 386 26.59 33.95 -9.25
CA GLU A 386 27.12 35.32 -9.22
C GLU A 386 26.58 36.19 -10.37
N ASN A 387 26.51 35.63 -11.57
CA ASN A 387 26.10 36.33 -12.79
C ASN A 387 25.54 35.39 -13.86
N CYS A 388 24.81 35.97 -14.82
CA CYS A 388 24.37 35.28 -16.03
C CYS A 388 24.35 36.26 -17.20
N LYS A 389 25.12 35.96 -18.26
CA LYS A 389 25.34 36.87 -19.39
C LYS A 389 25.82 38.24 -18.87
N ASP A 390 25.13 39.31 -19.23
CA ASP A 390 25.48 40.69 -18.86
C ASP A 390 24.82 41.15 -17.55
N ILE A 391 24.20 40.23 -16.78
CA ILE A 391 23.47 40.55 -15.55
C ILE A 391 24.27 40.05 -14.34
N ASN A 392 24.71 40.98 -13.49
CA ASN A 392 25.39 40.69 -12.23
C ASN A 392 24.35 40.59 -11.08
N TYR A 393 24.08 39.37 -10.62
CA TYR A 393 23.07 39.12 -9.57
C TYR A 393 23.55 39.62 -8.21
N GLY A 394 24.86 39.51 -7.93
CA GLY A 394 25.48 40.01 -6.72
C GLY A 394 25.33 41.54 -6.56
N GLU A 395 25.53 42.29 -7.63
CA GLU A 395 25.31 43.75 -7.65
C GLU A 395 23.84 44.11 -7.41
N ILE A 396 22.92 43.44 -8.11
CA ILE A 396 21.47 43.69 -7.98
C ILE A 396 21.01 43.44 -6.54
N ILE A 397 21.38 42.30 -5.95
CA ILE A 397 21.00 41.97 -4.57
C ILE A 397 21.69 42.91 -3.56
N SER A 398 22.92 43.35 -3.82
CA SER A 398 23.61 44.35 -2.99
C SER A 398 22.94 45.73 -3.06
N GLU A 399 22.34 46.10 -4.18
CA GLU A 399 21.55 47.33 -4.33
C GLU A 399 20.19 47.23 -3.62
N LEU A 400 19.53 46.07 -3.70
CA LEU A 400 18.26 45.82 -3.01
C LEU A 400 18.42 45.72 -1.50
N CYS A 401 19.52 45.12 -1.04
CA CYS A 401 19.84 44.92 0.37
C CYS A 401 21.24 45.48 0.70
N PRO A 402 21.42 46.82 0.75
CA PRO A 402 22.71 47.43 1.09
C PRO A 402 23.27 47.00 2.45
N GLU A 403 22.41 46.50 3.34
CA GLU A 403 22.76 45.94 4.64
C GLU A 403 23.74 44.76 4.54
N LEU A 404 23.74 44.04 3.41
CA LEU A 404 24.66 42.92 3.15
C LEU A 404 26.14 43.32 3.25
N LYS A 405 26.49 44.58 2.91
CA LYS A 405 27.89 45.07 2.96
C LYS A 405 28.48 45.09 4.38
N LYS A 406 27.63 45.09 5.41
CA LYS A 406 28.05 45.19 6.81
C LYS A 406 27.93 43.87 7.57
N LEU A 407 27.28 42.87 6.98
CA LEU A 407 27.03 41.57 7.60
C LEU A 407 28.25 40.66 7.46
N LYS A 408 28.51 39.85 8.49
CA LYS A 408 29.49 38.77 8.39
C LYS A 408 28.83 37.52 7.80
N PRO A 409 29.59 36.67 7.09
CA PRO A 409 29.09 35.37 6.65
C PRO A 409 28.49 34.58 7.82
N GLY A 410 27.27 34.07 7.65
CA GLY A 410 26.52 33.32 8.67
C GLY A 410 25.56 34.16 9.53
N GLU A 411 25.60 35.49 9.45
CA GLU A 411 24.62 36.35 10.13
C GLU A 411 23.34 36.51 9.28
N HIS A 412 22.17 36.59 9.94
CA HIS A 412 20.90 36.79 9.25
C HIS A 412 20.74 38.23 8.74
N LEU A 413 20.21 38.35 7.53
CA LEU A 413 19.82 39.62 6.91
C LEU A 413 18.51 40.16 7.53
N TYR A 414 18.52 41.45 7.80
CA TYR A 414 17.34 42.23 8.17
C TYR A 414 17.21 43.42 7.22
N SER A 415 16.66 43.17 6.03
CA SER A 415 16.40 44.22 5.05
C SER A 415 15.04 44.88 5.27
N LYS A 416 15.00 46.21 5.19
CA LYS A 416 13.73 46.94 5.24
C LYS A 416 12.85 46.69 4.00
N LYS A 417 13.46 46.49 2.83
CA LYS A 417 12.74 46.24 1.57
C LYS A 417 12.20 44.81 1.48
N LEU A 418 12.98 43.84 2.01
CA LEU A 418 12.67 42.41 1.96
C LEU A 418 12.69 41.84 3.39
N PRO A 419 11.66 42.10 4.21
CA PRO A 419 11.68 41.77 5.65
C PRO A 419 11.75 40.27 5.93
N PHE A 420 11.27 39.43 5.00
CA PHE A 420 11.30 37.97 5.13
C PHE A 420 12.62 37.35 4.65
N LEU A 421 13.41 38.04 3.83
CA LEU A 421 14.68 37.52 3.33
C LEU A 421 15.74 37.54 4.43
N LYS A 422 16.13 36.35 4.90
CA LYS A 422 17.10 36.16 5.99
C LYS A 422 18.48 35.73 5.52
N ASN A 423 18.55 35.04 4.38
CA ASN A 423 19.81 34.49 3.90
C ASN A 423 19.95 34.71 2.38
N VAL A 424 21.14 35.09 1.95
CA VAL A 424 21.54 35.13 0.53
C VAL A 424 22.76 34.23 0.39
N VAL A 425 22.65 33.22 -0.47
CA VAL A 425 23.69 32.22 -0.70
C VAL A 425 24.12 32.31 -2.15
N THR A 426 25.36 32.74 -2.38
CA THR A 426 25.98 32.66 -3.71
C THR A 426 26.62 31.29 -3.89
N VAL A 427 26.28 30.61 -4.98
CA VAL A 427 26.86 29.33 -5.37
C VAL A 427 27.68 29.46 -6.65
N GLY A 428 28.82 28.77 -6.68
CA GLY A 428 29.71 28.68 -7.83
C GLY A 428 29.88 27.24 -8.28
N PHE A 429 30.48 27.06 -9.46
CA PHE A 429 30.80 25.76 -10.05
C PHE A 429 32.22 25.75 -10.58
#